data_AF-A0A183U8C8-F1
#
_entry.id   AF-A0A183U8C8-F1
#
_cell.length_a   1.000
_cell.length_b   1.000
_cell.length_c   1.000
_cell.angle_alpha   90.00
_cell.angle_beta   90.00
_cell.angle_gamma   90.00
#
_symmetry.space_group_name_H-M   'P 1'
#
loop_
_entity.id
_entity.type
_entity.pdbx_description
1 polymer ?
#
loop_
_entity_poly.entity_id
_entity_poly.type
_entity_poly.pdbx_seq_one_letter_code
_entity_poly.pdbx_strand_id
1 'polypeptide(L)' 'LDHSAWLHRDDFRADDWMLYENSTAIAAGGRAFTEGRLWARDGRLVCSTTQECLIRSKTSKSNL' A
#
# COMPACT_ATOMS: atom_id res chain seq x y z
N LEU A 1 -5.18 3.35 -9.32
CA LEU A 1 -6.47 3.16 -10.01
C LEU A 1 -7.57 3.53 -9.03
N ASP A 2 -7.44 3.07 -7.81
CA ASP A 2 -8.14 3.57 -6.62
C ASP A 2 -7.14 3.77 -5.46
N HIS A 3 -7.67 4.21 -4.32
CA HIS A 3 -7.02 4.13 -3.00
C HIS A 3 -8.10 4.26 -1.94
N SER A 4 -8.13 3.33 -0.99
CA SER A 4 -9.06 3.37 0.15
C SER A 4 -8.27 3.29 1.44
N ALA A 5 -8.67 4.09 2.42
CA ALA A 5 -8.04 4.16 3.72
C ALA A 5 -9.10 4.17 4.82
N TRP A 6 -8.82 3.47 5.91
CA TRP A 6 -9.64 3.45 7.12
C TRP A 6 -8.78 3.85 8.29
N LEU A 7 -9.11 4.99 8.90
CA LEU A 7 -8.48 5.49 10.12
C LEU A 7 -9.18 4.85 11.31
N HIS A 8 -8.43 4.12 12.13
CA HIS A 8 -8.94 3.40 13.30
C HIS A 8 -8.77 4.19 14.59
N ARG A 9 -7.92 5.22 14.56
CA ARG A 9 -7.49 6.04 15.69
C ARG A 9 -7.41 7.50 15.27
N ASP A 10 -7.76 8.39 16.17
CA ASP A 10 -7.62 9.84 16.05
C ASP A 10 -6.45 10.40 16.89
N ASP A 11 -5.90 9.58 17.80
CA ASP A 11 -4.84 9.90 18.75
C ASP A 11 -3.43 9.46 18.30
N PHE A 12 -3.11 9.71 17.03
CA PHE A 12 -1.77 9.50 16.48
C PHE A 12 -1.21 10.81 15.92
N ARG A 13 0.11 10.96 15.93
CA ARG A 13 0.76 12.12 15.33
C ARG A 13 1.56 11.70 14.10
N ALA A 14 1.27 12.35 12.97
CA ALA A 14 1.94 12.07 11.70
C ALA A 14 3.42 12.52 11.67
N ASP A 15 3.86 13.29 12.67
CA ASP A 15 5.24 13.77 12.86
C ASP A 15 6.07 12.89 13.81
N ASP A 16 5.51 11.81 14.36
CA ASP A 16 6.30 10.73 14.96
C ASP A 16 6.49 9.58 13.95
N TRP A 17 7.43 8.69 14.26
CA TRP A 17 7.71 7.54 13.43
C TRP A 17 6.51 6.59 13.38
N MET A 18 6.24 6.13 12.16
CA MET A 18 5.24 5.10 11.87
C MET A 18 5.88 4.02 10.99
N LEU A 19 5.50 2.77 11.23
CA LEU A 19 5.83 1.65 10.35
C LEU A 19 4.70 1.49 9.33
N TYR A 20 5.04 1.52 8.03
CA TYR A 20 4.10 1.15 6.99
C TYR A 20 4.40 -0.24 6.45
N GLU A 21 3.65 -1.23 6.94
CA GLU A 21 3.69 -2.61 6.45
C GLU A 21 2.85 -2.71 5.17
N ASN A 22 3.39 -3.34 4.14
CA ASN A 22 2.70 -3.53 2.86
C ASN A 22 2.79 -4.99 2.42
N SER A 23 1.67 -5.53 1.92
CA SER A 23 1.60 -6.85 1.30
C SER A 23 0.89 -6.76 -0.05
N THR A 24 1.36 -7.55 -1.02
CA THR A 24 0.70 -7.67 -2.34
C THR A 24 0.06 -9.04 -2.43
N ALA A 25 -1.26 -9.09 -2.60
CA ALA A 25 -1.98 -10.37 -2.70
C ALA A 25 -1.88 -10.95 -4.11
N ILE A 26 -1.95 -10.09 -5.14
CA ILE A 26 -1.89 -10.51 -6.54
C ILE A 26 -1.32 -9.39 -7.43
N ALA A 27 -0.52 -9.79 -8.43
CA ALA A 27 -0.11 -8.94 -9.53
C ALA A 27 -0.31 -9.69 -10.85
N ALA A 28 -1.23 -9.21 -11.67
CA ALA A 28 -1.62 -9.84 -12.94
C ALA A 28 -2.28 -8.81 -13.89
N GLY A 29 -2.25 -9.09 -15.19
CA GLY A 29 -2.97 -8.26 -16.18
C GLY A 29 -2.53 -6.78 -16.19
N GLY A 30 -1.27 -6.50 -15.86
CA GLY A 30 -0.74 -5.14 -15.75
C GLY A 30 -1.24 -4.37 -14.53
N ARG A 31 -1.77 -5.04 -13.50
CA ARG A 31 -2.23 -4.44 -12.24
C ARG A 31 -1.71 -5.21 -11.04
N ALA A 32 -1.73 -4.58 -9.87
CA ALA A 32 -1.45 -5.23 -8.59
C ALA A 32 -2.43 -4.75 -7.51
N PHE A 33 -2.95 -5.69 -6.73
CA PHE A 33 -3.74 -5.38 -5.54
C PHE A 33 -2.86 -5.47 -4.29
N THR A 34 -2.79 -4.37 -3.56
CA THR A 34 -1.92 -4.21 -2.40
C THR A 34 -2.71 -3.76 -1.19
N GLU A 35 -2.38 -4.32 -0.04
CA GLU A 35 -2.90 -3.94 1.27
C GLU A 35 -1.77 -3.31 2.09
N GLY A 36 -2.12 -2.34 2.94
CA GLY A 36 -1.17 -1.69 3.84
C GLY A 36 -1.72 -1.53 5.25
N ARG A 37 -0.80 -1.52 6.22
CA ARG A 37 -1.07 -1.27 7.64
C ARG A 37 -0.08 -0.27 8.18
N LEU A 38 -0.59 0.84 8.72
CA LEU A 38 0.21 1.88 9.33
C LEU A 38 0.18 1.73 10.84
N TRP A 39 1.34 1.52 11.45
CA TRP A 39 1.52 1.29 12.87
C TRP A 39 2.23 2.49 13.50
N ALA A 40 1.72 3.00 14.62
CA ALA A 40 2.42 4.00 15.43
C ALA A 40 3.66 3.38 16.10
N ARG A 41 4.58 4.23 16.57
CA ARG A 41 5.80 3.80 17.29
C ARG A 41 5.51 2.85 18.47
N ASP A 42 4.40 3.06 19.15
CA ASP A 42 3.96 2.25 20.29
C ASP A 42 3.34 0.90 19.89
N GLY A 43 3.30 0.59 18.58
CA GLY A 43 2.79 -0.67 18.03
C GLY A 43 1.29 -0.68 17.79
N ARG A 44 0.55 0.42 18.01
CA ARG A 44 -0.89 0.47 17.71
C ARG A 44 -1.14 0.62 16.22
N LEU A 45 -2.11 -0.14 15.69
CA LEU A 45 -2.59 0.02 14.32
C LEU A 45 -3.41 1.31 14.20
N VAL A 46 -2.97 2.22 13.33
CA VAL A 46 -3.57 3.54 13.12
C VAL A 46 -4.46 3.54 11.88
N CYS A 47 -3.99 2.96 10.78
CA CYS A 47 -4.67 3.01 9.50
C CYS A 47 -4.51 1.68 8.75
N SER A 48 -5.57 1.24 8.09
CA SER A 48 -5.50 0.20 7.05
C SER A 48 -5.74 0.82 5.69
N THR A 49 -5.02 0.34 4.67
CA THR A 49 -5.15 0.83 3.30
C THR A 49 -5.33 -0.34 2.33
N THR A 50 -6.03 -0.09 1.23
CA THR A 50 -6.06 -0.97 0.05
C THR A 50 -5.87 -0.12 -1.20
N GLN A 51 -5.14 -0.64 -2.18
CA GLN A 51 -4.87 0.04 -3.43
C GLN A 51 -4.71 -0.94 -4.58
N GLU A 52 -5.33 -0.60 -5.72
CA GLU A 52 -5.02 -1.18 -7.01
C GLU A 52 -4.03 -0.28 -7.77
N CYS A 53 -2.87 -0.84 -8.08
CA CYS A 53 -1.79 -0.20 -8.81
C CYS A 53 -1.81 -0.60 -10.28
N LEU A 54 -1.48 0.33 -11.18
CA LEU A 54 -1.14 0.01 -12.56
C LEU A 54 0.35 -0.35 -12.64
N ILE A 55 0.66 -1.56 -13.14
CA ILE A 55 2.01 -2.04 -13.34
C ILE A 55 2.32 -2.06 -14.84
N ARG A 56 3.17 -1.14 -15.29
CA ARG A 56 3.68 -1.10 -16.66
C ARG A 56 5.14 -1.50 -16.68
N SER A 57 5.42 -2.68 -17.23
CA SER A 57 6.80 -3.02 -17.59
C SER A 57 7.23 -2.16 -18.78
N LYS A 58 8.45 -1.61 -18.72
CA LYS A 58 9.09 -1.15 -19.96
C LYS A 58 9.36 -2.41 -20.77
N THR A 59 8.73 -2.54 -21.92
CA THR A 59 8.98 -3.63 -22.85
C THR A 59 10.49 -3.85 -22.99
N SER A 60 11.00 -5.03 -22.62
CA SER A 60 12.17 -5.55 -23.33
C SER A 60 11.79 -5.52 -24.80
N LYS A 61 12.64 -4.95 -25.65
CA LYS A 61 12.43 -4.96 -27.10
C LYS A 61 11.99 -6.38 -27.50
N SER A 62 10.85 -6.49 -28.17
CA SER A 62 10.46 -7.70 -28.85
C SER A 62 11.56 -8.00 -29.88
N ASN A 63 12.26 -9.12 -29.73
CA ASN A 63 13.23 -9.61 -30.73
C ASN A 63 12.49 -10.28 -31.90
N LEU A 64 11.54 -9.54 -32.51
CA LEU A 64 11.21 -9.81 -33.91
C LEU A 64 12.41 -9.41 -34.77
#